data_AF-A0A537IVW5-F1
#
_entry.id   AF-A0A537IVW5-F1
#
_cell.length_a   1.000
_cell.length_b   1.000
_cell.length_c   1.000
_cell.angle_alpha   90.00
_cell.angle_beta   90.00
_cell.angle_gamma   90.00
#
_symmetry.space_group_name_H-M   'P 1'
#
loop_
_entity.id
_entity.type
_entity.pdbx_description
1 polymer ?
#
loop_
_entity_poly.entity_id
_entity_poly.type
_entity_poly.pdbx_seq_one_letter_code
_entity_poly.pdbx_strand_id
1 'polypeptide(L)'
;MNRLTPLAKGLITAVAMIVLEFLIYYTKQGAGSKLNLVAYLIFASGIIWTLVNYRRFINPEAKFGELFGQGFRCFIVVAALLVTFTGIFTATHPEFAENDAKIYKEYLDKEVTNKTPAEKAEMVTGLKKHYTTGIIWSAIFGYLILGSIITAAGSGILLIRRN
;
A
#
# COMPACT_ATOMS: atom_id res chain seq x y z
N MET A 1 -29.64 6.00 7.88
CA MET A 1 -28.31 5.34 7.74
C MET A 1 -27.23 6.42 7.76
N ASN A 2 -26.29 6.35 8.71
CA ASN A 2 -25.22 7.34 8.84
C ASN A 2 -24.38 7.41 7.56
N ARG A 3 -24.29 8.61 6.95
CA ARG A 3 -23.49 8.84 5.74
C ARG A 3 -22.02 8.98 6.15
N LEU A 4 -21.29 7.86 6.13
CA LEU A 4 -19.86 7.87 6.42
C LEU A 4 -19.10 8.69 5.37
N THR A 5 -18.25 9.61 5.85
CA THR A 5 -17.37 10.42 5.01
C THR A 5 -16.30 9.55 4.33
N PRO A 6 -15.71 9.98 3.21
CA PRO A 6 -14.59 9.27 2.58
C PRO A 6 -13.42 9.04 3.53
N LEU A 7 -13.16 10.01 4.41
CA LEU A 7 -12.10 9.93 5.42
C LEU A 7 -12.39 8.80 6.42
N ALA A 8 -13.64 8.70 6.90
CA ALA A 8 -14.04 7.62 7.81
C ALA A 8 -13.94 6.23 7.15
N LYS A 9 -14.31 6.12 5.87
CA LYS A 9 -14.13 4.88 5.10
C LYS A 9 -12.65 4.54 4.90
N GLY A 10 -11.82 5.54 4.65
CA GLY A 10 -10.36 5.42 4.61
C GLY A 10 -9.81 4.89 5.92
N LEU A 11 -10.23 5.45 7.06
CA LEU A 11 -9.83 5.00 8.39
C LEU A 11 -10.20 3.51 8.62
N ILE A 12 -11.44 3.12 8.32
CA ILE A 12 -11.89 1.72 8.45
C ILE A 12 -11.04 0.80 7.58
N THR A 13 -10.75 1.22 6.34
CA THR A 13 -9.94 0.45 5.39
C THR A 13 -8.51 0.29 5.91
N ALA A 14 -7.91 1.36 6.43
CA ALA A 14 -6.56 1.35 7.00
C ALA A 14 -6.48 0.41 8.21
N VAL A 15 -7.44 0.48 9.13
CA VAL A 15 -7.49 -0.41 10.30
C VAL A 15 -7.60 -1.88 9.86
N ALA A 16 -8.46 -2.19 8.89
CA ALA A 16 -8.59 -3.54 8.37
C ALA A 16 -7.27 -4.05 7.74
N MET A 17 -6.56 -3.19 7.01
CA MET A 17 -5.25 -3.53 6.45
C MET A 17 -4.20 -3.74 7.54
N ILE A 18 -4.11 -2.86 8.55
CA ILE A 18 -3.17 -3.01 9.67
C ILE A 18 -3.40 -4.33 10.42
N VAL A 19 -4.66 -4.68 10.68
CA VAL A 19 -5.01 -5.97 11.31
C VAL A 19 -4.51 -7.14 10.46
N LEU A 20 -4.63 -7.04 9.13
CA LEU A 20 -4.12 -8.08 8.23
C LEU A 20 -2.59 -8.14 8.21
N GLU A 21 -1.89 -7.01 8.27
CA GLU A 21 -0.41 -6.98 8.39
C GLU A 21 0.06 -7.68 9.67
N PHE A 22 -0.63 -7.48 10.79
CA PHE A 22 -0.35 -8.24 12.01
C PHE A 22 -0.57 -9.74 11.81
N LEU A 23 -1.66 -10.15 11.13
CA LEU A 23 -1.89 -11.57 10.83
C LEU A 23 -0.79 -12.16 9.95
N ILE A 24 -0.35 -11.44 8.92
CA ILE A 24 0.78 -11.84 8.05
C ILE A 24 2.04 -12.06 8.88
N TYR A 25 2.35 -11.13 9.77
CA TYR A 25 3.49 -11.22 10.66
C TYR A 25 3.42 -12.44 11.58
N TYR A 26 2.32 -12.63 12.32
CA TYR A 26 2.17 -13.75 13.26
C TYR A 26 2.13 -15.12 12.56
N THR A 27 1.62 -15.17 11.34
CA THR A 27 1.61 -16.40 10.53
C THR A 27 2.92 -16.66 9.78
N LYS A 28 3.93 -15.79 9.96
CA LYS A 28 5.26 -15.87 9.33
C LYS A 28 5.19 -16.00 7.81
N GLN A 29 4.19 -15.36 7.20
CA GLN A 29 4.02 -15.38 5.76
C GLN A 29 5.03 -14.45 5.09
N GLY A 30 5.68 -14.92 4.03
CA GLY A 30 6.68 -14.15 3.30
C GLY A 30 6.07 -13.07 2.40
N ALA A 31 6.93 -12.19 1.89
CA ALA A 31 6.57 -11.24 0.85
C ALA A 31 6.02 -11.98 -0.40
N GLY A 32 4.82 -11.63 -0.84
CA GLY A 32 4.15 -12.29 -1.97
C GLY A 32 3.14 -13.38 -1.57
N SER A 33 2.89 -13.55 -0.27
CA SER A 33 1.83 -14.46 0.20
C SER A 33 0.46 -14.07 -0.36
N LYS A 34 -0.47 -15.02 -0.41
CA LYS A 34 -1.87 -14.76 -0.79
C LYS A 34 -2.52 -13.72 0.12
N LEU A 35 -2.04 -13.57 1.37
CA LEU A 35 -2.53 -12.55 2.29
C LEU A 35 -2.15 -11.13 1.87
N ASN A 36 -0.98 -10.93 1.26
CA ASN A 36 -0.59 -9.62 0.71
C ASN A 36 -1.54 -9.22 -0.43
N LEU A 37 -1.99 -10.19 -1.24
CA LEU A 37 -3.02 -9.95 -2.26
C LEU A 37 -4.36 -9.55 -1.63
N VAL A 38 -4.73 -10.17 -0.50
CA VAL A 38 -5.92 -9.77 0.26
C VAL A 38 -5.81 -8.32 0.76
N ALA A 39 -4.63 -7.86 1.20
CA ALA A 39 -4.43 -6.47 1.60
C ALA A 39 -4.72 -5.49 0.44
N TYR A 40 -4.23 -5.80 -0.76
CA TYR A 40 -4.55 -5.01 -1.96
C TYR A 40 -6.04 -5.04 -2.32
N LEU A 41 -6.71 -6.18 -2.14
CA LEU A 41 -8.16 -6.29 -2.34
C LEU A 41 -8.95 -5.46 -1.32
N ILE A 42 -8.54 -5.44 -0.05
CA ILE A 42 -9.15 -4.59 0.98
C ILE A 42 -8.99 -3.12 0.60
N PHE A 43 -7.77 -2.72 0.21
CA PHE A 43 -7.48 -1.36 -0.23
C PHE A 43 -8.39 -0.94 -1.39
N ALA A 44 -8.47 -1.75 -2.45
CA ALA A 44 -9.30 -1.49 -3.60
C ALA A 44 -10.79 -1.45 -3.24
N SER A 45 -11.25 -2.38 -2.39
CA SER A 45 -12.65 -2.45 -1.95
C SER A 45 -13.06 -1.21 -1.16
N GLY A 46 -12.19 -0.68 -0.30
CA GLY A 46 -12.44 0.56 0.44
C GLY A 46 -12.63 1.78 -0.48
N ILE A 47 -11.80 1.89 -1.51
CA ILE A 47 -11.92 2.95 -2.53
C ILE A 47 -13.21 2.77 -3.33
N ILE A 48 -13.47 1.57 -3.87
CA ILE A 48 -14.66 1.30 -4.69
C ILE A 48 -15.95 1.50 -3.88
N TRP A 49 -15.97 1.08 -2.62
CA TRP A 49 -17.08 1.33 -1.71
C TRP A 49 -17.33 2.84 -1.53
N THR A 50 -16.27 3.63 -1.41
CA THR A 50 -16.37 5.09 -1.34
C THR A 50 -17.01 5.67 -2.60
N LEU A 51 -16.53 5.30 -3.78
CA LEU A 51 -17.02 5.79 -5.07
C LEU A 51 -18.49 5.39 -5.31
N VAL A 52 -18.82 4.12 -5.11
CA VAL A 52 -20.18 3.58 -5.30
C VAL A 52 -21.16 4.23 -4.34
N ASN A 53 -20.79 4.40 -3.08
CA ASN A 53 -21.68 5.01 -2.09
C ASN A 53 -21.91 6.50 -2.38
N TYR A 54 -20.86 7.25 -2.76
CA TYR A 54 -20.99 8.65 -3.13
C TYR A 54 -21.93 8.81 -4.32
N ARG A 55 -21.71 8.03 -5.39
CA ARG A 55 -22.56 8.09 -6.58
C ARG A 55 -24.00 7.69 -6.27
N ARG A 56 -24.23 6.54 -5.62
CA ARG A 56 -25.60 6.03 -5.45
C ARG A 56 -26.47 6.85 -4.51
N PHE A 57 -25.89 7.43 -3.45
CA PHE A 57 -26.68 7.97 -2.34
C PHE A 57 -26.45 9.46 -2.05
N ILE A 58 -25.38 10.05 -2.60
CA ILE A 58 -25.01 11.45 -2.30
C ILE A 58 -25.14 12.30 -3.55
N ASN A 59 -24.51 11.91 -4.66
CA ASN A 59 -24.59 12.62 -5.93
C ASN A 59 -24.63 11.63 -7.11
N PRO A 60 -25.83 11.22 -7.56
CA PRO A 60 -26.02 10.34 -8.73
C PRO A 60 -25.42 10.87 -10.04
N GLU A 61 -25.40 12.19 -10.18
CA GLU A 61 -24.87 12.90 -11.36
C GLU A 61 -23.41 13.32 -11.21
N ALA A 62 -22.70 12.74 -10.23
CA ALA A 62 -21.30 13.04 -9.98
C ALA A 62 -20.44 12.88 -11.24
N LYS A 63 -19.65 13.91 -11.55
CA LYS A 63 -18.67 13.89 -12.65
C LYS A 63 -17.38 13.19 -12.24
N PHE A 64 -16.52 12.89 -13.21
CA PHE A 64 -15.25 12.19 -12.98
C PHE A 64 -14.41 12.84 -11.87
N GLY A 65 -14.19 14.16 -11.95
CA GLY A 65 -13.38 14.87 -10.96
C GLY A 65 -13.95 14.80 -9.54
N GLU A 66 -15.27 14.77 -9.39
CA GLU A 66 -15.91 14.63 -8.08
C GLU A 66 -15.72 13.22 -7.53
N LEU A 67 -15.94 12.18 -8.36
CA LEU A 67 -15.68 10.79 -7.98
C LEU A 67 -14.20 10.58 -7.61
N PHE A 68 -13.30 11.08 -8.45
CA PHE A 68 -11.87 10.98 -8.21
C PHE A 68 -11.48 11.66 -6.89
N GLY A 69 -12.01 12.85 -6.62
CA GLY A 69 -11.78 13.57 -5.36
C GLY A 69 -12.25 12.79 -4.13
N GLN A 70 -13.35 12.04 -4.22
CA GLN A 70 -13.81 11.19 -3.12
C GLN A 70 -12.91 9.98 -2.91
N GLY A 71 -12.48 9.31 -3.99
CA GLY A 71 -11.52 8.21 -3.91
C GLY A 71 -10.17 8.66 -3.35
N PHE A 72 -9.66 9.82 -3.81
CA PHE A 72 -8.45 10.45 -3.31
C PHE A 72 -8.50 10.69 -1.80
N ARG A 73 -9.57 11.32 -1.30
CA ARG A 73 -9.76 11.56 0.14
C ARG A 73 -9.80 10.26 0.94
N CYS A 74 -10.33 9.18 0.37
CA CYS A 74 -10.31 7.88 1.03
C CYS A 74 -8.89 7.31 1.09
N PHE A 75 -8.22 7.15 -0.07
CA PHE A 75 -6.94 6.43 -0.09
C PHE A 75 -5.78 7.24 0.50
N ILE A 76 -5.83 8.58 0.51
CA ILE A 76 -4.77 9.39 1.12
C ILE A 76 -4.70 9.18 2.65
N VAL A 77 -5.85 8.98 3.29
CA VAL A 77 -5.92 8.63 4.72
C VAL A 77 -5.33 7.25 4.95
N VAL A 78 -5.67 6.29 4.08
CA VAL A 78 -5.11 4.93 4.16
C VAL A 78 -3.59 4.98 3.99
N ALA A 79 -3.10 5.68 2.97
CA ALA A 79 -1.67 5.81 2.69
C ALA A 79 -0.93 6.45 3.88
N ALA A 80 -1.46 7.54 4.45
CA ALA A 80 -0.85 8.19 5.60
C ALA A 80 -0.73 7.22 6.80
N LEU A 81 -1.82 6.52 7.14
CA LEU A 81 -1.85 5.59 8.27
C LEU A 81 -0.93 4.38 8.05
N LEU A 82 -0.93 3.79 6.86
CA LEU A 82 -0.07 2.64 6.57
C LEU A 82 1.39 3.03 6.50
N VAL A 83 1.73 4.19 5.95
CA VAL A 83 3.12 4.67 5.95
C VAL A 83 3.62 4.89 7.37
N THR A 84 2.80 5.52 8.24
CA THR A 84 3.14 5.68 9.65
C THR A 84 3.29 4.33 10.35
N PHE A 85 2.34 3.40 10.14
CA PHE A 85 2.41 2.06 10.69
C PHE A 85 3.67 1.32 10.24
N THR A 86 3.93 1.25 8.93
CA THR A 86 5.10 0.57 8.36
C THR A 86 6.40 1.18 8.85
N GLY A 87 6.48 2.51 8.98
CA GLY A 87 7.65 3.18 9.55
C GLY A 87 7.93 2.76 10.99
N ILE A 88 6.91 2.76 11.85
CA ILE A 88 7.03 2.31 13.25
C ILE A 88 7.36 0.82 13.32
N PHE A 89 6.67 0.01 12.52
CA PHE A 89 6.78 -1.44 12.52
C PHE A 89 8.17 -1.90 12.07
N THR A 90 8.69 -1.34 10.97
CA THR A 90 10.05 -1.68 10.49
C THR A 90 11.16 -1.11 11.36
N ALA A 91 10.94 0.02 12.04
CA ALA A 91 11.91 0.57 12.98
C ALA A 91 12.02 -0.27 14.27
N THR A 92 10.94 -0.94 14.68
CA THR A 92 10.90 -1.78 15.89
C THR A 92 11.35 -3.22 15.66
N HIS A 93 11.41 -3.66 14.39
CA HIS A 93 11.74 -5.02 14.00
C HIS A 93 12.97 -5.04 13.06
N PRO A 94 14.19 -4.88 13.60
CA PRO A 94 15.42 -4.85 12.80
C PRO A 94 15.69 -6.16 12.06
N GLU A 95 15.08 -7.28 12.47
CA GLU A 95 15.22 -8.58 11.83
C GLU A 95 14.78 -8.57 10.35
N PHE A 96 13.87 -7.68 9.95
CA PHE A 96 13.47 -7.55 8.55
C PHE A 96 14.62 -7.07 7.67
N ALA A 97 15.33 -6.03 8.13
CA ALA A 97 16.50 -5.51 7.43
C ALA A 97 17.60 -6.57 7.32
N GLU A 98 17.76 -7.42 8.34
CA GLU A 98 18.73 -8.50 8.32
C GLU A 98 18.36 -9.64 7.36
N ASN A 99 17.10 -10.04 7.36
CA ASN A 99 16.62 -11.10 6.47
C ASN A 99 16.67 -10.66 5.00
N ASP A 100 16.23 -9.44 4.70
CA ASP A 100 16.28 -8.90 3.35
C ASP A 100 17.71 -8.66 2.88
N ALA A 101 18.62 -8.28 3.78
CA ALA A 101 20.05 -8.18 3.47
C ALA A 101 20.68 -9.52 3.10
N LYS A 102 20.26 -10.64 3.74
CA LYS A 102 20.73 -11.98 3.38
C LYS A 102 20.25 -12.38 1.98
N ILE A 103 18.96 -12.19 1.71
CA ILE A 103 18.36 -12.47 0.40
C ILE A 103 19.03 -11.62 -0.68
N TYR A 104 19.25 -10.34 -0.39
CA TYR A 104 19.90 -9.42 -1.31
C TYR A 104 21.36 -9.79 -1.58
N LYS A 105 22.11 -10.21 -0.54
CA LYS A 105 23.46 -10.71 -0.71
C LYS A 105 23.50 -11.93 -1.62
N GLU A 106 22.60 -12.89 -1.41
CA GLU A 106 22.49 -14.09 -2.25
C GLU A 106 22.20 -13.73 -3.71
N TYR A 107 21.32 -12.76 -3.95
CA TYR A 107 21.06 -12.20 -5.28
C TYR A 107 22.33 -11.56 -5.89
N LEU A 108 23.06 -10.74 -5.14
CA LEU A 108 24.30 -10.12 -5.64
C LEU A 108 25.37 -11.17 -5.97
N ASP A 109 25.47 -12.23 -5.19
CA ASP A 109 26.45 -13.29 -5.42
C ASP A 109 26.12 -14.13 -6.66
N LYS A 110 24.82 -14.36 -6.94
CA LYS A 110 24.37 -15.15 -8.10
C LYS A 110 24.24 -14.35 -9.39
N GLU A 111 23.64 -13.17 -9.33
CA GLU A 111 23.15 -12.46 -10.52
C GLU A 111 24.03 -11.27 -10.93
N VAL A 112 24.88 -10.76 -10.02
CA VAL A 112 25.69 -9.56 -10.27
C VAL A 112 27.16 -9.95 -10.46
N THR A 113 27.60 -10.09 -11.70
CA THR A 113 28.97 -10.51 -12.03
C THR A 113 29.96 -9.36 -12.21
N ASN A 114 29.46 -8.14 -12.40
CA ASN A 114 30.27 -6.95 -12.72
C ASN A 114 30.68 -6.12 -11.49
N LYS A 115 30.62 -6.68 -10.29
CA LYS A 115 31.00 -6.00 -9.03
C LYS A 115 31.96 -6.84 -8.21
N THR A 116 32.93 -6.17 -7.60
CA THR A 116 33.87 -6.76 -6.67
C THR A 116 33.17 -7.20 -5.37
N PRO A 117 33.77 -8.13 -4.60
CA PRO A 117 33.23 -8.53 -3.30
C PRO A 117 33.07 -7.35 -2.32
N ALA A 118 33.98 -6.38 -2.37
CA ALA A 118 33.92 -5.17 -1.54
C ALA A 118 32.71 -4.30 -1.88
N GLU A 119 32.46 -4.05 -3.17
CA GLU A 119 31.29 -3.28 -3.62
C GLU A 119 29.98 -3.98 -3.24
N LYS A 120 29.90 -5.31 -3.39
CA LYS A 120 28.72 -6.08 -2.98
C LYS A 120 28.47 -5.97 -1.47
N ALA A 121 29.51 -6.06 -0.65
CA ALA A 121 29.39 -5.91 0.80
C ALA A 121 28.93 -4.49 1.20
N GLU A 122 29.41 -3.47 0.50
CA GLU A 122 28.96 -2.08 0.70
C GLU A 122 27.48 -1.92 0.35
N MET A 123 27.03 -2.50 -0.77
CA MET A 123 25.60 -2.48 -1.16
C MET A 123 24.69 -3.14 -0.12
N VAL A 124 25.09 -4.30 0.42
CA VAL A 124 24.33 -4.98 1.49
C VAL A 124 24.29 -4.14 2.77
N THR A 125 25.40 -3.50 3.12
CA THR A 125 25.47 -2.62 4.30
C THR A 125 24.60 -1.38 4.11
N GLY A 126 24.61 -0.80 2.91
CA GLY A 126 23.77 0.32 2.52
C GLY A 126 22.28 -0.02 2.62
N LEU A 127 21.88 -1.22 2.17
CA LEU A 127 20.51 -1.72 2.31
C LEU A 127 20.09 -1.74 3.78
N LYS A 128 20.88 -2.37 4.66
CA LYS A 128 20.57 -2.44 6.11
C LYS A 128 20.40 -1.04 6.71
N LYS A 129 21.32 -0.12 6.39
CA LYS A 129 21.35 1.24 6.94
C LYS A 129 20.15 2.08 6.50
N HIS A 130 19.70 1.91 5.27
CA HIS A 130 18.62 2.70 4.68
C HIS A 130 17.30 1.94 4.54
N TYR A 131 17.19 0.77 5.19
CA TYR A 131 16.07 -0.15 5.02
C TYR A 131 14.71 0.51 5.31
N THR A 132 14.53 1.02 6.53
CA THR A 132 13.29 1.68 6.96
C THR A 132 12.91 2.82 6.03
N THR A 133 13.88 3.66 5.66
CA THR A 133 13.66 4.78 4.72
C THR A 133 13.22 4.28 3.35
N GLY A 134 13.85 3.24 2.82
CA GLY A 134 13.50 2.63 1.55
C GLY A 134 12.09 2.04 1.54
N ILE A 135 11.72 1.32 2.60
CA ILE A 135 10.37 0.75 2.75
C ILE A 135 9.31 1.84 2.88
N ILE A 136 9.57 2.90 3.65
CA ILE A 136 8.67 4.06 3.77
C ILE A 136 8.43 4.69 2.39
N TRP A 137 9.49 4.95 1.61
CA TRP A 137 9.37 5.51 0.27
C TRP A 137 8.58 4.60 -0.66
N SER A 138 8.87 3.30 -0.64
CA SER A 138 8.14 2.30 -1.42
C SER A 138 6.65 2.28 -1.06
N ALA A 139 6.32 2.34 0.23
CA ALA A 139 4.94 2.39 0.71
C ALA A 139 4.22 3.67 0.26
N ILE A 140 4.85 4.85 0.41
CA ILE A 140 4.28 6.14 -0.02
C ILE A 140 3.92 6.08 -1.51
N PHE A 141 4.88 5.80 -2.38
CA PHE A 141 4.64 5.80 -3.81
C PHE A 141 3.73 4.66 -4.24
N GLY A 142 3.88 3.48 -3.63
CA GLY A 142 3.04 2.32 -3.91
C GLY A 142 1.57 2.60 -3.68
N TYR A 143 1.19 3.13 -2.50
CA TYR A 143 -0.21 3.45 -2.21
C TYR A 143 -0.73 4.64 -3.00
N LEU A 144 0.09 5.66 -3.25
CA LEU A 144 -0.34 6.83 -4.04
C LEU A 144 -0.60 6.46 -5.51
N ILE A 145 0.29 5.69 -6.13
CA ILE A 145 0.14 5.25 -7.53
C ILE A 145 -1.06 4.30 -7.63
N LEU A 146 -1.08 3.24 -6.81
CA LEU A 146 -2.14 2.24 -6.86
C LEU A 146 -3.51 2.84 -6.52
N GLY A 147 -3.58 3.69 -5.49
CA GLY A 147 -4.81 4.40 -5.12
C GLY A 147 -5.32 5.30 -6.23
N SER A 148 -4.44 6.00 -6.92
CA SER A 148 -4.78 6.83 -8.08
C SER A 148 -5.31 6.00 -9.24
N ILE A 149 -4.67 4.87 -9.56
CA ILE A 149 -5.12 3.95 -10.62
C ILE A 149 -6.52 3.40 -10.30
N ILE A 150 -6.72 2.86 -9.09
CA ILE A 150 -8.00 2.28 -8.68
C ILE A 150 -9.09 3.35 -8.70
N THR A 151 -8.78 4.55 -8.21
CA THR A 151 -9.72 5.66 -8.17
C THR A 151 -10.11 6.13 -9.57
N ALA A 152 -9.13 6.30 -10.47
CA ALA A 152 -9.38 6.69 -11.86
C ALA A 152 -10.19 5.62 -12.60
N ALA A 153 -9.78 4.35 -12.51
CA ALA A 153 -10.48 3.23 -13.14
C ALA A 153 -11.90 3.07 -12.59
N GLY A 154 -12.07 3.10 -11.27
CA GLY A 154 -13.37 2.99 -10.63
C GLY A 154 -14.31 4.15 -11.00
N SER A 155 -13.78 5.38 -11.07
CA SER A 155 -14.54 6.55 -11.51
C SER A 155 -14.96 6.41 -12.98
N GLY A 156 -14.05 5.99 -13.85
CA GLY A 156 -14.32 5.75 -15.27
C GLY A 156 -15.38 4.67 -15.50
N ILE A 157 -15.23 3.50 -14.86
CA ILE A 157 -16.18 2.39 -14.97
C ILE A 157 -17.58 2.81 -14.51
N LEU A 158 -17.68 3.56 -13.41
CA LEU A 158 -18.96 4.05 -12.93
C LEU A 158 -19.60 4.98 -13.96
N LEU A 159 -18.86 5.90 -14.55
CA LEU A 159 -19.40 6.80 -15.57
C LEU A 159 -19.83 6.08 -16.86
N ILE A 160 -19.06 5.10 -17.33
CA ILE A 160 -19.42 4.31 -18.51
C ILE A 160 -20.74 3.57 -18.28
N ARG A 161 -20.92 2.95 -17.11
CA ARG A 161 -22.17 2.27 -16.73
C ARG A 161 -23.38 3.20 -16.52
N ARG A 162 -23.22 4.52 -16.66
CA ARG A 162 -24.33 5.48 -16.64
C ARG A 162 -25.04 5.56 -18.00
N ASN A 163 -24.27 5.41 -19.07
CA ASN A 163 -24.74 5.49 -20.45
C ASN A 163 -25.24 4.12 -20.90
#